data_AF-U2KK56-F1
#
_entry.id   AF-U2KK56-F1
#
_cell.length_a   1.000
_cell.length_b   1.000
_cell.length_c   1.000
_cell.angle_alpha   90.00
_cell.angle_beta   90.00
_cell.angle_gamma   90.00
#
_symmetry.space_group_name_H-M   'P 1'
#
loop_
_entity.id
_entity.type
_entity.pdbx_description
1 polymer ?
#
loop_
_entity_poly.entity_id
_entity_poly.type
_entity_poly.pdbx_seq_one_letter_code
_entity_poly.pdbx_strand_id
1 'polypeptide(L)'
;MEKQEFETFWKANRERILMSSDEYIKATSSYKLSSGADWLLFAIPIVAAIIFMEQCSIERELLKWLAGAGITIVTFIICVWIKSMISDSRSPEDVEREIKERIRNSMK
;
A
#
# COMPACT_ATOMS: atom_id res chain seq x y z
N MET A 1 -28.85 12.28 -21.48
CA MET A 1 -27.98 11.56 -22.45
C MET A 1 -28.47 10.14 -22.61
N GLU A 2 -28.35 9.58 -23.81
CA GLU A 2 -28.49 8.14 -23.98
C GLU A 2 -27.30 7.41 -23.34
N LYS A 3 -27.52 6.17 -22.89
CA LYS A 3 -26.50 5.33 -22.24
C LYS A 3 -25.24 5.18 -23.10
N GLN A 4 -25.39 5.10 -24.43
CA GLN A 4 -24.27 4.96 -25.37
C GLN A 4 -23.43 6.24 -25.50
N GLU A 5 -24.07 7.41 -25.47
CA GLU A 5 -23.37 8.70 -25.52
C GLU A 5 -22.50 8.91 -24.28
N PHE A 6 -23.03 8.56 -23.10
CA PHE A 6 -22.27 8.64 -21.85
C PHE A 6 -21.06 7.69 -21.85
N GLU A 7 -21.22 6.43 -22.30
CA GLU A 7 -20.10 5.49 -22.31
C GLU A 7 -19.01 5.91 -23.32
N THR A 8 -19.40 6.50 -24.46
CA THR A 8 -18.45 7.06 -25.43
C THR A 8 -17.70 8.26 -24.85
N PHE A 9 -18.42 9.18 -24.20
CA PHE A 9 -17.83 10.32 -23.49
C PHE A 9 -16.88 9.87 -22.38
N TRP A 10 -17.30 8.90 -21.55
CA TRP A 10 -16.50 8.34 -20.47
C TRP A 10 -15.22 7.72 -21.04
N LYS A 11 -15.33 6.85 -22.05
CA LYS A 11 -14.15 6.21 -22.66
C LYS A 11 -13.17 7.21 -23.25
N ALA A 12 -13.66 8.28 -23.87
CA ALA A 12 -12.81 9.33 -24.47
C ALA A 12 -12.14 10.25 -23.42
N ASN A 13 -12.75 10.43 -22.24
CA ASN A 13 -12.27 11.39 -21.23
C ASN A 13 -11.76 10.75 -19.93
N ARG A 14 -11.88 9.43 -19.77
CA ARG A 14 -11.60 8.67 -18.54
C ARG A 14 -10.28 9.07 -17.91
N GLU A 15 -9.19 9.01 -18.67
CA GLU A 15 -7.85 9.25 -18.14
C GLU A 15 -7.70 10.67 -17.59
N ARG A 16 -8.17 11.68 -18.33
CA ARG A 16 -8.16 13.09 -17.91
C ARG A 16 -9.01 13.32 -16.65
N ILE A 17 -10.19 12.71 -16.59
CA ILE A 17 -11.10 12.82 -15.44
C ILE A 17 -10.45 12.19 -14.20
N LEU A 18 -9.90 10.98 -14.34
CA LEU A 18 -9.26 10.27 -13.23
C LEU A 18 -8.00 10.97 -12.74
N MET A 19 -7.15 11.49 -13.64
CA MET A 19 -5.98 12.28 -13.26
C MET A 19 -6.30 13.67 -12.72
N SER A 20 -7.53 14.16 -12.87
CA SER A 20 -7.98 15.43 -12.26
C SER A 20 -8.52 15.26 -10.83
N SER A 21 -8.71 14.02 -10.38
CA SER A 21 -9.23 13.73 -9.03
C SER A 21 -8.09 13.41 -8.06
N ASP A 22 -7.91 14.28 -7.07
CA ASP A 22 -6.96 14.07 -5.97
C ASP A 22 -7.25 12.76 -5.21
N GLU A 23 -8.52 12.36 -5.11
CA GLU A 23 -8.91 11.08 -4.50
C GLU A 23 -8.37 9.88 -5.29
N TYR A 24 -8.46 9.93 -6.63
CA TYR A 24 -7.94 8.86 -7.48
C TYR A 24 -6.42 8.82 -7.47
N ILE A 25 -5.77 9.99 -7.57
CA ILE A 25 -4.30 10.08 -7.47
C ILE A 25 -3.83 9.51 -6.13
N LYS A 26 -4.45 9.91 -5.01
CA LYS A 26 -4.09 9.43 -3.67
C LYS A 26 -4.32 7.93 -3.49
N ALA A 27 -5.40 7.39 -4.03
CA ALA A 27 -5.66 5.94 -4.00
C ALA A 27 -4.61 5.18 -4.82
N THR A 28 -4.28 5.66 -6.02
CA THR A 28 -3.27 5.02 -6.89
C THR A 28 -1.85 5.14 -6.33
N SER A 29 -1.50 6.28 -5.72
CA SER A 29 -0.17 6.51 -5.15
C SER A 29 0.05 5.72 -3.87
N SER A 30 -1.01 5.51 -3.07
CA SER A 30 -0.96 4.67 -1.88
C SER A 30 -0.85 3.18 -2.24
N TYR A 31 -1.36 2.79 -3.41
CA TYR A 31 -1.24 1.44 -3.94
C TYR A 31 0.09 1.18 -4.65
N LYS A 32 0.77 2.22 -5.16
CA LYS A 32 2.12 2.09 -5.71
C LYS A 32 3.09 1.71 -4.59
N LEU A 33 3.55 0.46 -4.64
CA LEU A 33 4.60 -0.18 -3.82
C LEU A 33 5.99 0.49 -3.88
N SER A 34 6.08 1.75 -4.29
CA SER A 34 7.34 2.50 -4.46
C SER A 34 7.51 3.65 -3.46
N SER A 35 6.74 3.65 -2.37
CA SER A 35 6.88 4.66 -1.33
C SER A 35 8.10 4.33 -0.45
N GLY A 36 8.88 5.33 -0.01
CA GLY A 36 10.04 5.13 0.88
C GLY A 36 9.73 4.36 2.18
N ALA A 37 8.44 4.23 2.52
CA ALA A 37 7.92 3.34 3.55
C ALA A 37 8.28 1.85 3.32
N ASP A 38 8.32 1.39 2.06
CA ASP A 38 8.73 0.02 1.72
C ASP A 38 10.20 -0.24 2.07
N TRP A 39 11.07 0.76 1.85
CA TRP A 39 12.49 0.66 2.19
C TRP A 39 12.72 0.63 3.72
N LEU A 40 11.95 1.44 4.46
CA LEU A 40 11.90 1.40 5.93
C LEU A 40 11.44 0.04 6.47
N LEU A 41 10.48 -0.58 5.78
CA LEU A 41 9.93 -1.90 6.13
C LEU A 41 10.98 -3.02 6.07
N PHE A 42 11.99 -2.88 5.21
CA PHE A 42 13.13 -3.80 5.14
C PHE A 42 14.27 -3.44 6.11
N ALA A 43 14.44 -2.16 6.47
CA ALA A 43 15.51 -1.73 7.37
C ALA A 43 15.20 -2.01 8.85
N ILE A 44 13.95 -1.82 9.29
CA ILE A 44 13.52 -1.99 10.69
C ILE A 44 13.82 -3.41 11.23
N PRO A 45 13.52 -4.50 10.50
CA PRO A 45 13.80 -5.87 10.96
C PRO A 45 15.29 -6.14 11.17
N ILE A 46 16.16 -5.55 10.35
CA ILE A 46 17.62 -5.73 10.45
C ILE A 46 18.13 -5.03 11.72
N VAL A 47 17.68 -3.79 11.97
CA VAL A 47 18.07 -3.04 13.17
C VAL A 47 17.55 -3.74 14.44
N ALA A 48 16.30 -4.23 14.41
CA ALA A 48 15.73 -4.99 15.52
C ALA A 48 16.54 -6.27 15.84
N ALA A 49 17.00 -6.98 14.80
CA ALA A 49 17.84 -8.16 14.96
C ALA A 49 19.22 -7.83 15.54
N ILE A 50 19.83 -6.71 15.15
CA ILE A 50 21.13 -6.27 15.70
C ILE A 50 21.00 -5.96 17.19
N ILE A 51 19.99 -5.16 17.57
CA ILE A 51 19.73 -4.81 18.98
C ILE A 51 19.48 -6.08 19.81
N PHE A 52 18.70 -7.02 19.25
CA PHE A 52 18.48 -8.30 19.92
C PHE A 52 19.78 -9.08 20.09
N MET A 53 20.59 -9.23 19.04
CA MET A 53 21.86 -9.97 19.11
C MET A 53 22.89 -9.34 20.05
N GLU A 54 22.81 -8.03 20.29
CA GLU A 54 23.65 -7.30 21.26
C GLU A 54 23.19 -7.53 22.70
N GLN A 55 21.87 -7.58 22.94
CA GLN A 55 21.30 -7.82 24.28
C GLN A 55 21.24 -9.30 24.67
N CYS A 56 21.28 -10.22 23.70
CA CYS A 56 21.13 -11.64 23.97
C CYS A 56 22.46 -12.29 24.38
N SER A 57 22.60 -12.62 25.67
CA SER A 57 23.75 -13.35 26.23
C SER A 57 23.71 -14.85 25.95
N ILE A 58 23.44 -15.24 24.70
CA ILE A 58 23.48 -16.65 24.28
C ILE A 58 24.93 -17.02 23.98
N GLU A 59 25.51 -17.94 24.76
CA GLU A 59 26.88 -18.44 24.57
C GLU A 59 27.06 -19.23 23.27
N ARG A 60 26.00 -19.89 22.78
CA ARG A 60 26.02 -20.67 21.54
C ARG A 60 25.74 -19.78 20.33
N GLU A 61 26.78 -19.47 19.56
CA GLU A 61 26.70 -18.62 18.36
C GLU A 61 25.60 -19.07 17.38
N LEU A 62 25.52 -20.37 17.06
CA LEU A 62 24.48 -20.91 16.17
C LEU A 62 23.06 -20.61 16.65
N LEU A 63 22.80 -20.74 17.95
CA LEU A 63 21.48 -20.49 18.54
C LEU A 63 21.14 -18.99 18.53
N LYS A 64 22.16 -18.14 18.74
CA LYS A 64 22.01 -16.68 18.68
C LYS A 64 21.64 -16.20 17.28
N TRP A 65 22.31 -16.73 16.26
CA TRP A 65 21.99 -16.45 14.86
C TRP A 65 20.60 -16.94 14.48
N LEU A 66 20.19 -18.14 14.93
CA LEU A 66 18.86 -18.68 14.67
C LEU A 66 17.76 -17.82 15.32
N ALA A 67 17.98 -17.37 16.56
CA ALA A 67 17.05 -16.49 17.27
C ALA A 67 16.96 -15.11 16.60
N GLY A 68 18.09 -14.53 16.18
CA GLY A 68 18.13 -13.29 15.42
C GLY A 68 17.35 -13.39 14.11
N ALA A 69 17.55 -14.46 13.34
CA ALA A 69 16.78 -14.72 12.11
C ALA A 69 15.27 -14.83 12.38
N GLY A 70 14.87 -15.52 13.45
CA GLY A 70 13.47 -15.62 13.85
C GLY A 70 12.85 -14.25 14.15
N ILE A 71 13.57 -13.38 14.87
CA ILE A 71 13.09 -12.04 15.22
C ILE A 71 13.00 -11.14 14.00
N THR A 72 13.95 -11.22 13.07
CA THR A 72 13.86 -10.50 11.78
C THR A 72 12.58 -10.87 11.05
N ILE A 73 12.27 -12.17 10.96
CA ILE A 73 11.08 -12.66 10.26
C ILE A 73 9.80 -12.18 10.95
N VAL A 74 9.72 -12.32 12.28
CA VAL A 74 8.55 -11.88 13.05
C VAL A 74 8.34 -10.36 12.92
N THR A 75 9.42 -9.58 13.06
CA THR A 75 9.36 -8.12 12.93
C THR A 75 8.90 -7.72 11.53
N PHE A 76 9.42 -8.38 10.49
CA PHE A 76 9.01 -8.14 9.12
C PHE A 76 7.51 -8.40 8.91
N ILE A 77 6.99 -9.53 9.43
CA ILE A 77 5.56 -9.86 9.34
C ILE A 77 4.71 -8.79 10.02
N ILE A 78 5.10 -8.33 11.22
CA ILE A 78 4.40 -7.27 11.95
C ILE A 78 4.39 -5.97 11.14
N CYS A 79 5.52 -5.59 10.55
CA CYS A 79 5.60 -4.39 9.71
C CYS A 79 4.69 -4.48 8.48
N VAL A 80 4.65 -5.63 7.81
CA VAL A 80 3.75 -5.85 6.65
C VAL A 80 2.30 -5.78 7.09
N TRP A 81 1.97 -6.35 8.25
CA TRP A 81 0.61 -6.34 8.79
C TRP A 81 0.15 -4.93 9.16
N ILE A 82 1.00 -4.14 9.82
CA ILE A 82 0.72 -2.72 10.12
C ILE A 82 0.53 -1.92 8.83
N LYS A 83 1.38 -2.13 7.81
CA LYS A 83 1.18 -1.47 6.51
C LYS A 83 -0.15 -1.85 5.88
N SER A 84 -0.51 -3.13 5.92
CA SER A 84 -1.81 -3.62 5.43
C SER A 84 -2.99 -2.96 6.15
N MET A 85 -2.89 -2.74 7.46
CA MET A 85 -3.93 -2.05 8.24
C MET A 85 -4.00 -0.54 7.96
N ILE A 86 -2.86 0.13 7.73
CA ILE A 86 -2.81 1.58 7.49
C ILE A 86 -3.16 1.92 6.03
N SER A 87 -2.87 1.04 5.08
CA SER A 87 -3.36 1.13 3.71
C SER A 87 -4.85 0.81 3.68
N ASP A 88 -5.65 1.76 4.19
CA ASP A 88 -7.11 1.78 4.10
C ASP A 88 -7.52 1.45 2.66
N SER A 89 -8.20 0.32 2.54
CA SER A 89 -8.36 -0.46 1.33
C SER A 89 -9.40 0.11 0.37
N ARG A 90 -9.29 1.39 0.01
CA ARG A 90 -10.02 1.90 -1.15
C ARG A 90 -9.25 1.56 -2.40
N SER A 91 -9.63 0.43 -3.02
CA SER A 91 -9.09 0.04 -4.31
C SER A 91 -9.26 1.21 -5.28
N PRO A 92 -8.24 1.53 -6.10
CA PRO A 92 -8.37 2.50 -7.18
C PRO A 92 -9.60 2.24 -8.07
N GLU A 93 -10.03 0.97 -8.17
CA GLU A 93 -11.22 0.54 -8.89
C GLU A 93 -12.53 1.00 -8.24
N ASP A 94 -12.61 0.96 -6.90
CA ASP A 94 -13.79 1.44 -6.16
C ASP A 94 -13.89 2.98 -6.27
N VAL A 95 -12.75 3.67 -6.18
CA VAL A 95 -12.68 5.13 -6.35
C VAL A 95 -13.05 5.54 -7.77
N GLU A 96 -12.59 4.80 -8.78
CA GLU A 96 -13.00 5.03 -10.18
C GLU A 96 -14.51 4.82 -10.38
N ARG A 97 -15.10 3.78 -9.77
CA ARG A 97 -16.54 3.51 -9.85
C ARG A 97 -17.34 4.68 -9.26
N GLU A 98 -16.95 5.18 -8.10
CA GLU A 98 -17.59 6.35 -7.47
C GLU A 98 -17.49 7.61 -8.34
N ILE A 99 -16.32 7.89 -8.94
CA ILE A 99 -16.13 9.04 -9.83
C ILE A 99 -17.03 8.91 -11.07
N LYS A 100 -17.13 7.71 -11.65
CA LYS A 100 -18.01 7.42 -12.80
C LYS A 100 -19.48 7.67 -12.44
N GLU A 101 -19.92 7.26 -11.27
CA GLU A 101 -21.30 7.46 -10.79
C GLU A 101 -21.61 8.94 -10.49
N ARG A 102 -20.69 9.67 -9.84
CA ARG A 102 -20.86 11.11 -9.59
C ARG A 102 -21.02 11.90 -10.89
N ILE A 103 -20.18 11.62 -11.89
CA ILE A 103 -20.25 12.30 -13.20
C ILE A 103 -21.52 11.91 -13.96
N ARG A 104 -21.95 10.65 -13.89
CA ARG A 104 -23.21 10.20 -14.47
C ARG A 104 -24.41 10.92 -13.84
N ASN A 105 -24.40 11.10 -12.52
CA ASN A 105 -25.47 11.80 -11.80
C ASN A 105 -25.46 13.31 -12.07
N SER A 106 -24.29 13.93 -12.26
CA SER A 106 -24.16 15.36 -12.62
C SER A 106 -24.58 15.68 -14.05
N MET A 107 -24.61 14.68 -14.95
CA MET A 107 -25.02 14.82 -16.36
C MET A 107 -26.44 14.32 -16.63
N LYS A 108 -27.19 14.00 -15.58
CA LYS A 108 -28.59 13.59 -15.63
C LYS A 108 -29.50 14.79 -15.41
#